data_AF-A0A4S4KPG5-F1
#
_entry.id   AF-A0A4S4KPG5-F1
#
_cell.length_a   1.000
_cell.length_b   1.000
_cell.length_c   1.000
_cell.angle_alpha   90.00
_cell.angle_beta   90.00
_cell.angle_gamma   90.00
#
_symmetry.space_group_name_H-M   'P 1'
#
loop_
_entity.id
_entity.type
_entity.pdbx_description
1 polymer ?
#
loop_
_entity_poly.entity_id
_entity_poly.type
_entity_poly.pdbx_seq_one_letter_code
_entity_poly.pdbx_strand_id
1 'polypeptide(L)'
;MHRVEFADFWMGDQFCSLIFPLSNLYFVACAYTRGFDNDSDWQQCLVTKDWGVPFVLASIPLLVRLVQSIKRWVDSRLITHLINGGKYGSGIIYYLFYFNWRHRGGVQGASFALWCLFGTIYATYASAWDLLMDWSVLRPHATYPFLRSELLYGSSIPLYYIAIVTNVLIRFIWVFYIPVQGPNFMIRTFIAGMLEILRRLQWNFFRLENEHLAYNYILYN
;
A
#
# COMPACT_ATOMS: atom_id res chain seq x y z
N MET A 1 -27.68 -9.85 0.16
CA MET A 1 -26.26 -9.49 -0.11
C MET A 1 -25.81 -8.53 0.96
N HIS A 2 -24.66 -8.77 1.59
CA HIS A 2 -24.10 -7.89 2.63
C HIS A 2 -23.72 -6.51 2.05
N ARG A 3 -24.07 -5.44 2.76
CA ARG A 3 -23.69 -4.06 2.40
C ARG A 3 -22.27 -3.81 2.92
N VAL A 4 -21.39 -3.23 2.10
CA VAL A 4 -20.01 -2.95 2.52
C VAL A 4 -20.01 -1.76 3.48
N GLU A 5 -19.68 -2.00 4.73
CA GLU A 5 -19.62 -0.99 5.78
C GLU A 5 -18.20 -0.43 5.96
N PHE A 6 -18.05 0.56 6.86
CA PHE A 6 -16.74 1.14 7.17
C PHE A 6 -15.76 0.08 7.67
N ALA A 7 -16.20 -0.83 8.54
CA ALA A 7 -15.36 -1.92 9.07
C ALA A 7 -14.82 -2.83 7.96
N ASP A 8 -15.65 -3.21 6.98
CA ASP A 8 -15.24 -4.03 5.84
C ASP A 8 -14.18 -3.33 4.98
N PHE A 9 -14.38 -2.02 4.75
CA PHE A 9 -13.43 -1.19 4.02
C PHE A 9 -12.10 -1.07 4.78
N TRP A 10 -12.18 -0.80 6.08
CA TRP A 10 -11.05 -0.59 6.97
C TRP A 10 -10.19 -1.86 7.10
N MET A 11 -10.83 -3.01 7.32
CA MET A 11 -10.18 -4.33 7.37
C MET A 11 -9.54 -4.67 6.02
N GLY A 12 -10.22 -4.37 4.92
CA GLY A 12 -9.66 -4.57 3.59
C GLY A 12 -8.37 -3.79 3.38
N ASP A 13 -8.29 -2.55 3.87
CA ASP A 13 -7.06 -1.77 3.76
C ASP A 13 -5.94 -2.29 4.67
N GLN A 14 -6.25 -2.87 5.83
CA GLN A 14 -5.24 -3.61 6.62
C GLN A 14 -4.72 -4.82 5.85
N PHE A 15 -5.60 -5.55 5.16
CA PHE A 15 -5.23 -6.72 4.37
C PHE A 15 -4.26 -6.35 3.23
N CYS A 16 -4.39 -5.18 2.62
CA CYS A 16 -3.42 -4.68 1.65
C CYS A 16 -2.01 -4.45 2.21
N SER A 17 -1.85 -4.23 3.51
CA SER A 17 -0.51 -4.16 4.12
C SER A 17 0.15 -5.54 4.26
N LEU A 18 -0.60 -6.63 4.03
CA LEU A 18 -0.10 -8.00 4.03
C LEU A 18 0.35 -8.50 2.65
N ILE A 19 0.34 -7.67 1.61
CA ILE A 19 0.75 -8.08 0.25
C ILE A 19 2.14 -8.71 0.23
N PHE A 20 3.11 -8.08 0.91
CA PHE A 20 4.48 -8.59 0.97
C PHE A 20 4.58 -9.96 1.69
N PRO A 21 4.07 -10.15 2.93
CA PRO A 21 4.13 -11.46 3.56
C PRO A 21 3.35 -12.52 2.78
N LEU A 22 2.20 -12.19 2.19
CA LEU A 22 1.43 -13.12 1.35
C LEU A 22 2.21 -13.58 0.12
N SER A 23 2.90 -12.66 -0.56
CA SER A 23 3.72 -13.01 -1.72
C SER A 23 4.90 -13.91 -1.37
N ASN A 24 5.33 -13.92 -0.11
CA ASN A 24 6.45 -14.72 0.39
C ASN A 24 6.01 -16.03 1.06
N LEU A 25 4.73 -16.40 1.03
CA LEU A 25 4.29 -17.71 1.54
C LEU A 25 4.98 -18.88 0.82
N TYR A 26 5.24 -18.72 -0.49
CA TYR A 26 6.04 -19.68 -1.25
C TYR A 26 7.45 -19.86 -0.66
N PHE A 27 8.11 -18.74 -0.32
CA PHE A 27 9.44 -18.77 0.28
C PHE A 27 9.42 -19.54 1.60
N VAL A 28 8.44 -19.28 2.47
CA VAL A 28 8.32 -19.96 3.77
C VAL A 28 8.15 -21.48 3.58
N ALA A 29 7.25 -21.89 2.68
CA ALA A 29 7.06 -23.31 2.39
C ALA A 29 8.32 -23.95 1.79
N CYS A 30 8.95 -23.29 0.82
CA CYS A 30 10.18 -23.77 0.17
C CYS A 30 11.34 -23.90 1.17
N ALA A 31 11.60 -22.87 1.96
CA ALA A 31 12.67 -22.88 2.97
C ALA A 31 12.43 -23.99 4.01
N TYR A 32 11.19 -24.17 4.46
CA TYR A 32 10.86 -25.25 5.40
C TYR A 32 11.12 -26.64 4.81
N THR A 33 10.80 -26.86 3.53
CA THR A 33 11.07 -28.16 2.86
C THR A 33 12.55 -28.42 2.57
N ARG A 34 13.34 -27.36 2.37
CA ARG A 34 14.76 -27.46 2.06
C ARG A 34 15.65 -27.57 3.30
N GLY A 35 15.13 -27.17 4.47
CA GLY A 35 15.88 -27.15 5.72
C GLY A 35 16.70 -25.86 5.90
N PHE A 36 17.26 -25.72 7.10
CA PHE A 36 18.04 -24.54 7.52
C PHE A 36 19.49 -24.91 7.91
N ASP A 37 19.94 -26.11 7.53
CA ASP A 37 21.25 -26.64 7.93
C ASP A 37 22.39 -25.86 7.26
N ASN A 38 22.23 -25.48 5.98
CA ASN A 38 23.14 -24.60 5.27
C ASN A 38 22.41 -23.40 4.67
N ASP A 39 23.10 -22.26 4.62
CA ASP A 39 22.56 -21.04 4.03
C ASP A 39 22.19 -21.18 2.55
N SER A 40 22.91 -22.04 1.82
CA SER A 40 22.65 -22.31 0.40
C SER A 40 21.29 -22.95 0.13
N ASP A 41 20.69 -23.61 1.12
CA ASP A 41 19.52 -24.46 0.92
C ASP A 41 18.25 -23.62 0.88
N TRP A 42 18.11 -22.69 1.82
CA TRP A 42 16.97 -21.75 1.85
C TRP A 42 17.16 -20.57 0.90
N GLN A 43 18.39 -20.15 0.60
CA GLN A 43 18.65 -19.02 -0.31
C GLN A 43 18.17 -19.27 -1.74
N GLN A 44 18.14 -20.53 -2.19
CA GLN A 44 17.58 -20.90 -3.49
C GLN A 44 16.08 -20.58 -3.61
N CYS A 45 15.37 -20.46 -2.48
CA CYS A 45 13.95 -20.11 -2.45
C CYS A 45 13.68 -18.61 -2.61
N LEU A 46 14.71 -17.75 -2.52
CA LEU A 46 14.56 -16.28 -2.62
C LEU A 46 14.15 -15.83 -4.02
N VAL A 47 14.44 -16.63 -5.05
CA VAL A 47 14.05 -16.37 -6.43
C VAL A 47 13.29 -17.58 -6.95
N THR A 48 11.97 -17.46 -7.05
CA THR A 48 11.15 -18.51 -7.66
C THR A 48 11.27 -18.50 -9.18
N LYS A 49 11.34 -19.69 -9.79
CA LYS A 49 11.18 -19.85 -11.24
C LYS A 49 9.75 -19.51 -11.67
N ASP A 50 8.78 -19.83 -10.82
CA ASP A 50 7.35 -19.61 -11.04
C ASP A 50 6.90 -18.27 -10.46
N TRP A 51 7.34 -17.17 -11.09
CA TRP A 51 7.02 -15.80 -10.64
C TRP A 51 5.51 -15.49 -10.62
N GLY A 52 4.68 -16.29 -11.30
CA GLY A 52 3.23 -16.18 -11.29
C GLY A 52 2.58 -16.48 -9.93
N VAL A 53 3.13 -17.44 -9.16
CA VAL A 53 2.60 -17.79 -7.83
C VAL A 53 2.67 -16.61 -6.84
N PRO A 54 3.83 -15.99 -6.58
CA PRO A 54 3.90 -14.86 -5.68
C PRO A 54 3.13 -13.64 -6.22
N PHE A 55 3.02 -13.47 -7.55
CA PHE A 55 2.17 -12.44 -8.16
C PHE A 55 0.69 -12.63 -7.82
N VAL A 56 0.15 -13.85 -7.97
CA VAL A 56 -1.25 -14.14 -7.63
C VAL A 56 -1.49 -13.88 -6.15
N LEU A 57 -0.62 -14.39 -5.27
CA LEU A 57 -0.73 -14.19 -3.83
C LEU A 57 -0.65 -12.70 -3.43
N ALA A 58 0.26 -11.95 -4.05
CA ALA A 58 0.37 -10.50 -3.86
C ALA A 58 -0.88 -9.74 -4.31
N SER A 59 -1.55 -10.24 -5.35
CA SER A 59 -2.71 -9.57 -5.97
C SER A 59 -4.00 -9.80 -5.19
N ILE A 60 -4.09 -10.84 -4.34
CA ILE A 60 -5.32 -11.18 -3.61
C ILE A 60 -5.88 -9.99 -2.81
N PRO A 61 -5.11 -9.30 -1.95
CA PRO A 61 -5.65 -8.16 -1.20
C PRO A 61 -6.18 -7.03 -2.10
N LEU A 62 -5.45 -6.72 -3.16
CA LEU A 62 -5.82 -5.67 -4.11
C LEU A 62 -7.08 -6.04 -4.91
N LEU A 63 -7.21 -7.30 -5.31
CA LEU A 63 -8.40 -7.82 -5.99
C LEU A 63 -9.63 -7.76 -5.09
N VAL A 64 -9.50 -8.15 -3.82
CA VAL A 64 -10.60 -8.02 -2.84
C VAL A 64 -11.05 -6.57 -2.75
N ARG A 65 -10.12 -5.61 -2.65
CA ARG A 65 -10.46 -4.19 -2.60
C ARG A 65 -11.04 -3.62 -3.88
N LEU A 66 -10.55 -4.09 -5.03
CA LEU A 66 -11.09 -3.71 -6.33
C LEU A 66 -12.55 -4.17 -6.44
N VAL A 67 -12.83 -5.44 -6.12
CA VAL A 67 -14.19 -6.00 -6.14
C VAL A 67 -15.10 -5.27 -5.15
N GLN A 68 -14.63 -5.02 -3.92
CA GLN A 68 -15.39 -4.24 -2.94
C GLN A 68 -15.71 -2.82 -3.45
N SER A 69 -14.75 -2.18 -4.11
CA SER A 69 -14.93 -0.82 -4.67
C SER A 69 -15.92 -0.81 -5.83
N ILE A 70 -15.87 -1.80 -6.73
CA ILE A 70 -16.86 -1.98 -7.79
C ILE A 70 -18.24 -2.24 -7.20
N LYS A 71 -18.35 -3.12 -6.20
CA LYS A 71 -19.61 -3.39 -5.52
C LYS A 71 -20.21 -2.11 -4.91
N ARG A 72 -19.42 -1.32 -4.20
CA ARG A 72 -19.89 -0.05 -3.63
C ARG A 72 -20.37 0.92 -4.71
N TRP A 73 -19.70 0.97 -5.85
CA TRP A 73 -20.18 1.75 -6.99
C TRP A 73 -21.50 1.21 -7.56
N VAL A 74 -21.68 -0.10 -7.68
CA VAL A 74 -22.95 -0.68 -8.13
C VAL A 74 -24.08 -0.30 -7.17
N ASP A 75 -23.82 -0.34 -5.87
CA ASP A 75 -24.82 -0.07 -4.83
C ASP A 75 -25.15 1.43 -4.70
N SER A 76 -24.17 2.35 -4.80
CA SER A 76 -24.38 3.80 -4.57
C SER A 76 -24.33 4.69 -5.81
N ARG A 77 -23.80 4.17 -6.92
CA ARG A 77 -23.48 4.91 -8.17
C ARG A 77 -22.51 6.08 -8.03
N LEU A 78 -21.84 6.21 -6.88
CA LEU A 78 -20.82 7.23 -6.65
C LEU A 78 -19.51 6.87 -7.38
N ILE A 79 -19.09 7.73 -8.31
CA ILE A 79 -17.86 7.56 -9.12
C ILE A 79 -16.62 7.45 -8.23
N THR A 80 -16.61 8.09 -7.06
CA THR A 80 -15.52 7.99 -6.08
C THR A 80 -15.15 6.54 -5.76
N HIS A 81 -16.11 5.62 -5.75
CA HIS A 81 -15.81 4.19 -5.53
C HIS A 81 -15.09 3.56 -6.72
N LEU A 82 -15.40 3.92 -7.97
CA LEU A 82 -14.62 3.47 -9.12
C LEU A 82 -13.20 4.06 -9.13
N ILE A 83 -13.04 5.32 -8.73
CA ILE A 83 -11.71 5.93 -8.55
C ILE A 83 -10.94 5.16 -7.46
N ASN A 84 -11.59 4.74 -6.38
CA ASN A 84 -10.94 3.86 -5.39
C ASN A 84 -10.56 2.51 -6.01
N GLY A 85 -11.42 1.93 -6.84
CA GLY A 85 -11.13 0.71 -7.60
C GLY A 85 -9.91 0.87 -8.51
N GLY A 86 -9.83 1.97 -9.24
CA GLY A 86 -8.69 2.31 -10.11
C GLY A 86 -7.36 2.33 -9.36
N LYS A 87 -7.34 2.84 -8.12
CA LYS A 87 -6.17 2.76 -7.24
C LYS A 87 -5.71 1.31 -7.05
N TYR A 88 -6.59 0.41 -6.63
CA TYR A 88 -6.21 -1.00 -6.42
C TYR A 88 -5.88 -1.74 -7.72
N GLY A 89 -6.57 -1.40 -8.83
CA GLY A 89 -6.25 -1.90 -10.16
C GLY A 89 -4.83 -1.52 -10.60
N SER A 90 -4.42 -0.26 -10.37
CA SER A 90 -3.05 0.18 -10.65
C SER A 90 -2.01 -0.56 -9.80
N GLY A 91 -2.36 -0.94 -8.57
CA GLY A 91 -1.52 -1.78 -7.72
C GLY A 91 -1.31 -3.18 -8.29
N ILE A 92 -2.35 -3.81 -8.85
CA ILE A 92 -2.24 -5.13 -9.50
C ILE A 92 -1.29 -5.06 -10.69
N ILE A 93 -1.44 -4.02 -11.51
CA ILE A 93 -0.56 -3.79 -12.67
C ILE A 93 0.88 -3.55 -12.20
N TYR A 94 1.09 -2.76 -11.14
CA TYR A 94 2.41 -2.57 -10.53
C TYR A 94 3.05 -3.91 -10.13
N TYR A 95 2.33 -4.77 -9.40
CA TYR A 95 2.87 -6.07 -8.96
C TYR A 95 3.13 -7.02 -10.13
N LEU A 96 2.33 -6.97 -11.20
CA LEU A 96 2.59 -7.73 -12.42
C LEU A 96 3.97 -7.39 -12.99
N PHE A 97 4.27 -6.10 -13.16
CA PHE A 97 5.57 -5.66 -13.68
C PHE A 97 6.70 -5.85 -12.67
N TYR A 98 6.44 -5.71 -11.37
CA TYR A 98 7.43 -6.00 -10.33
C TYR A 98 7.91 -7.45 -10.40
N PHE A 99 7.01 -8.44 -10.40
CA PHE A 99 7.40 -9.85 -10.44
C PHE A 99 8.00 -10.24 -11.80
N ASN A 100 7.50 -9.68 -12.90
CA ASN A 100 8.10 -9.88 -14.23
C ASN A 100 9.54 -9.36 -14.29
N TRP A 101 9.77 -8.15 -13.78
CA TRP A 101 11.11 -7.58 -13.65
C TRP A 101 12.00 -8.43 -12.76
N ARG A 102 11.49 -8.85 -11.59
CA ARG A 102 12.28 -9.63 -10.63
C ARG A 102 12.71 -10.99 -11.17
N HIS A 103 11.89 -11.59 -12.03
CA HIS A 103 12.20 -12.82 -12.75
C HIS A 103 13.25 -12.61 -13.84
N ARG A 104 13.14 -11.54 -14.64
CA ARG A 104 14.10 -11.24 -15.72
C ARG A 104 15.44 -10.70 -15.20
N GLY A 105 15.42 -10.01 -14.06
CA GLY A 105 16.58 -9.37 -13.45
C GLY A 105 17.07 -8.11 -14.19
N GLY A 106 18.13 -7.51 -13.65
CA GLY A 106 18.81 -6.34 -14.22
C GLY A 106 18.19 -5.00 -13.81
N VAL A 107 18.99 -3.93 -13.78
CA VAL A 107 18.53 -2.55 -13.47
C VAL A 107 18.31 -1.71 -14.73
N GLN A 108 18.15 -2.37 -15.88
CA GLN A 108 18.03 -1.76 -17.20
C GLN A 108 17.03 -2.55 -18.06
N GLY A 109 16.59 -1.94 -19.17
CA GLY A 109 15.70 -2.57 -20.13
C GLY A 109 14.20 -2.36 -19.85
N ALA A 110 13.37 -2.92 -20.74
CA ALA A 110 11.93 -2.65 -20.77
C ALA A 110 11.19 -3.10 -19.50
N SER A 111 11.51 -4.28 -18.95
CA SER A 111 10.85 -4.78 -17.74
C SER A 111 11.11 -3.88 -16.52
N PHE A 112 12.35 -3.40 -16.36
CA PHE A 112 12.71 -2.43 -15.31
C PHE A 112 11.99 -1.08 -15.53
N ALA A 113 12.00 -0.56 -16.75
CA ALA A 113 11.32 0.70 -17.07
C ALA A 113 9.81 0.63 -16.80
N LEU A 114 9.15 -0.47 -17.18
CA LEU A 114 7.73 -0.70 -16.93
C LEU A 114 7.45 -0.81 -15.43
N TRP A 115 8.28 -1.54 -14.67
CA TRP A 115 8.13 -1.60 -13.22
C TRP A 115 8.25 -0.21 -12.57
N CYS A 116 9.24 0.60 -12.96
CA CYS A 116 9.40 1.96 -12.46
C CYS A 116 8.21 2.88 -12.83
N LEU A 117 7.72 2.78 -14.07
CA LEU A 117 6.58 3.56 -14.54
C LEU A 117 5.32 3.24 -13.72
N PHE A 118 4.94 1.96 -13.66
CA PHE A 118 3.74 1.55 -12.95
C PHE A 118 3.88 1.66 -11.43
N GLY A 119 5.10 1.53 -10.89
CA GLY A 119 5.41 1.83 -9.49
C GLY A 119 5.20 3.30 -9.15
N THR A 120 5.63 4.20 -10.03
CA THR A 120 5.39 5.65 -9.88
C THR A 120 3.91 5.99 -9.97
N ILE A 121 3.18 5.39 -10.93
CA ILE A 121 1.73 5.60 -11.07
C ILE A 121 0.99 5.13 -9.81
N TYR A 122 1.24 3.90 -9.36
CA TYR A 122 0.55 3.35 -8.19
C TYR A 122 0.91 4.11 -6.90
N ALA A 123 2.20 4.40 -6.68
CA ALA A 123 2.65 5.15 -5.50
C ALA A 123 2.03 6.55 -5.46
N THR A 124 2.03 7.28 -6.58
CA THR A 124 1.41 8.61 -6.66
C THR A 124 -0.08 8.54 -6.42
N TYR A 125 -0.79 7.62 -7.08
CA TYR A 125 -2.24 7.48 -6.94
C TYR A 125 -2.62 7.13 -5.49
N ALA A 126 -1.97 6.12 -4.91
CA ALA A 126 -2.25 5.72 -3.53
C ALA A 126 -1.89 6.82 -2.52
N SER A 127 -0.79 7.54 -2.72
CA SER A 127 -0.42 8.70 -1.89
C SER A 127 -1.46 9.80 -1.97
N ALA A 128 -1.89 10.17 -3.18
CA ALA A 128 -2.92 11.18 -3.38
C ALA A 128 -4.25 10.76 -2.75
N TRP A 129 -4.63 9.48 -2.86
CA TRP A 129 -5.83 8.95 -2.23
C TRP A 129 -5.76 9.06 -0.70
N ASP A 130 -4.65 8.66 -0.08
CA ASP A 130 -4.49 8.74 1.36
C ASP A 130 -4.68 10.19 1.86
N LEU A 131 -4.00 11.14 1.21
CA LEU A 131 -4.01 12.54 1.63
C LEU A 131 -5.35 13.23 1.35
N LEU A 132 -5.89 13.08 0.14
CA LEU A 132 -7.07 13.81 -0.30
C LEU A 132 -8.39 13.18 0.16
N MET A 133 -8.46 11.84 0.15
CA MET A 133 -9.71 11.12 0.41
C MET A 133 -9.75 10.52 1.81
N ASP A 134 -8.66 9.87 2.24
CA ASP A 134 -8.68 9.14 3.50
C ASP A 134 -8.50 10.08 4.69
N TRP A 135 -7.60 11.06 4.58
CA TRP A 135 -7.28 12.02 5.65
C TRP A 135 -7.96 13.39 5.46
N SER A 136 -8.45 13.68 4.25
CA SER A 136 -9.08 14.97 3.87
C SER A 136 -8.18 16.20 4.10
N VAL A 137 -6.86 16.02 3.98
CA VAL A 137 -5.88 17.10 4.14
C VAL A 137 -5.61 17.80 2.80
N LEU A 138 -4.55 18.62 2.73
CA LEU A 138 -4.18 19.48 1.61
C LEU A 138 -5.18 20.61 1.32
N ARG A 139 -5.81 21.19 2.36
CA ARG A 139 -6.62 22.41 2.21
C ARG A 139 -5.73 23.66 2.40
N PRO A 140 -5.45 24.44 1.36
CA PRO A 140 -4.49 25.55 1.45
C PRO A 140 -4.99 26.72 2.32
N HIS A 141 -6.29 26.80 2.61
CA HIS A 141 -6.91 27.92 3.32
C HIS A 141 -7.38 27.56 4.73
N ALA A 142 -6.94 26.42 5.27
CA ALA A 142 -7.19 26.07 6.67
C ALA A 142 -6.28 26.90 7.61
N THR A 143 -6.65 26.99 8.89
CA THR A 143 -5.85 27.65 9.96
C THR A 143 -4.40 27.21 9.95
N TYR A 144 -4.17 25.91 9.73
CA TYR A 144 -2.86 25.34 9.45
C TYR A 144 -2.82 24.94 7.96
N PRO A 145 -2.00 25.60 7.12
CA PRO A 145 -1.98 25.35 5.68
C PRO A 145 -1.76 23.87 5.35
N PHE A 146 -2.51 23.36 4.37
CA PHE A 146 -2.51 21.95 3.94
C PHE A 146 -3.05 20.94 4.96
N LEU A 147 -3.56 21.37 6.12
CA LEU A 147 -4.37 20.50 6.98
C LEU A 147 -5.87 20.74 6.70
N ARG A 148 -6.75 20.12 7.48
CA ARG A 148 -8.18 20.41 7.50
C ARG A 148 -8.51 21.41 8.62
N SER A 149 -9.65 22.08 8.54
CA SER A 149 -10.04 23.11 9.51
C SER A 149 -10.26 22.57 10.92
N GLU A 150 -10.86 21.37 11.02
CA GLU A 150 -11.14 20.71 12.30
C GLU A 150 -10.12 19.59 12.55
N LEU A 151 -9.41 19.67 13.68
CA LEU A 151 -8.40 18.70 14.09
C LEU A 151 -8.65 18.30 15.55
N LEU A 152 -8.75 17.01 15.82
CA LEU A 152 -8.96 16.48 17.17
C LEU A 152 -7.69 16.66 18.03
N TYR A 153 -6.52 16.47 17.41
CA TYR A 153 -5.22 16.58 18.08
C TYR A 153 -4.56 17.94 17.85
N GLY A 154 -5.26 19.03 18.15
CA GLY A 154 -4.77 20.41 17.96
C GLY A 154 -3.48 20.74 18.73
N SER A 155 -3.16 20.00 19.79
CA SER A 155 -1.91 20.16 20.55
C SER A 155 -0.67 19.56 19.87
N SER A 156 -0.85 18.76 18.81
CA SER A 156 0.21 17.97 18.17
C SER A 156 0.29 18.19 16.65
N ILE A 157 0.12 19.44 16.21
CA ILE A 157 0.16 19.83 14.78
C ILE A 157 1.39 19.29 14.02
N PRO A 158 2.62 19.29 14.56
CA PRO A 158 3.78 18.74 13.84
C PRO A 158 3.62 17.28 13.40
N LEU A 159 2.85 16.47 14.16
CA LEU A 159 2.64 15.06 13.83
C LEU A 159 1.86 14.88 12.52
N TYR A 160 0.96 15.81 12.17
CA TYR A 160 0.22 15.77 10.91
C TYR A 160 1.17 15.97 9.73
N TYR A 161 2.04 16.98 9.80
CA TYR A 161 3.00 17.24 8.72
C TYR A 161 4.03 16.12 8.59
N ILE A 162 4.53 15.60 9.71
CA ILE A 162 5.41 14.42 9.70
C ILE A 162 4.71 13.25 9.01
N ALA A 163 3.46 12.95 9.37
CA ALA A 163 2.71 11.87 8.77
C ALA A 163 2.47 12.05 7.27
N ILE A 164 2.19 13.28 6.82
CA ILE A 164 2.05 13.60 5.38
C ILE A 164 3.35 13.27 4.65
N VAL A 165 4.48 13.78 5.15
CA VAL A 165 5.80 13.57 4.53
C VAL A 165 6.18 12.09 4.55
N THR A 166 6.07 11.42 5.70
CA THR A 166 6.42 10.00 5.82
C THR A 166 5.51 9.12 4.97
N ASN A 167 4.21 9.43 4.86
CA ASN A 167 3.32 8.66 3.99
C ASN A 167 3.78 8.68 2.54
N VAL A 168 4.12 9.87 2.01
CA VAL A 168 4.63 9.99 0.63
C VAL A 168 5.95 9.22 0.49
N LEU A 169 6.93 9.45 1.36
CA LEU A 169 8.23 8.77 1.26
C LEU A 169 8.09 7.24 1.31
N ILE A 170 7.26 6.72 2.21
CA ILE A 170 7.06 5.28 2.38
C ILE A 170 6.25 4.70 1.21
N ARG A 171 5.33 5.45 0.59
CA ARG A 171 4.65 5.00 -0.64
C ARG A 171 5.63 4.79 -1.82
N PHE A 172 6.75 5.50 -1.83
CA PHE A 172 7.85 5.32 -2.78
C PHE A 172 8.96 4.38 -2.29
N ILE A 173 8.74 3.61 -1.21
CA ILE A 173 9.76 2.71 -0.65
C ILE A 173 10.27 1.66 -1.66
N TRP A 174 9.52 1.37 -2.72
CA TRP A 174 9.96 0.46 -3.78
C TRP A 174 11.26 0.93 -4.47
N VAL A 175 11.51 2.24 -4.52
CA VAL A 175 12.75 2.83 -5.05
C VAL A 175 13.97 2.38 -4.24
N PHE A 176 13.78 2.07 -2.95
CA PHE A 176 14.85 1.59 -2.08
C PHE A 176 15.45 0.26 -2.56
N TYR A 177 14.78 -0.50 -3.44
CA TYR A 177 15.33 -1.75 -3.99
C TYR A 177 16.18 -1.57 -5.26
N ILE A 178 16.29 -0.36 -5.80
CA ILE A 178 17.03 -0.09 -7.06
C ILE A 178 18.56 -0.05 -6.86
N PRO A 179 19.12 0.65 -5.84
CA PRO A 179 20.56 0.76 -5.71
C PRO A 179 21.22 -0.59 -5.45
N VAL A 180 22.23 -0.93 -6.26
CA VAL A 180 23.01 -2.18 -6.12
C VAL A 180 23.90 -2.15 -4.88
N GLN A 181 24.47 -0.97 -4.56
CA GLN A 181 25.28 -0.76 -3.37
C GLN A 181 24.38 -0.49 -2.14
N GLY A 182 24.85 -0.90 -0.96
CA GLY A 182 24.18 -0.68 0.32
C GLY A 182 23.70 -1.97 0.99
N PRO A 183 22.68 -1.91 1.88
CA PRO A 183 22.19 -3.08 2.61
C PRO A 183 21.72 -4.19 1.66
N ASN A 184 21.84 -5.44 2.10
CA ASN A 184 21.35 -6.58 1.34
C ASN A 184 19.81 -6.57 1.24
N PHE A 185 19.26 -7.41 0.35
CA PHE A 185 17.81 -7.48 0.10
C PHE A 185 16.98 -7.77 1.36
N MET A 186 17.49 -8.62 2.27
CA MET A 186 16.80 -8.97 3.51
C MET A 186 16.66 -7.76 4.44
N ILE A 187 17.74 -7.00 4.65
CA ILE A 187 17.71 -5.77 5.47
C ILE A 187 16.79 -4.73 4.83
N ARG A 188 16.85 -4.53 3.51
CA ARG A 188 15.94 -3.60 2.82
C ARG A 188 14.48 -3.98 3.00
N THR A 189 14.19 -5.27 2.91
CA THR A 189 12.87 -5.85 3.12
C THR A 189 12.38 -5.64 4.54
N PHE A 190 13.23 -5.90 5.54
CA PHE A 190 12.90 -5.67 6.94
C PHE A 190 12.56 -4.20 7.22
N ILE A 191 13.40 -3.27 6.73
CA ILE A 191 13.17 -1.83 6.85
C ILE A 191 11.84 -1.45 6.18
N ALA A 192 11.60 -1.90 4.94
CA ALA A 192 10.37 -1.61 4.23
C ALA A 192 9.13 -2.14 4.97
N GLY A 193 9.21 -3.33 5.57
CA GLY A 193 8.15 -3.91 6.39
C GLY A 193 7.84 -3.07 7.63
N MET A 194 8.87 -2.65 8.37
CA MET A 194 8.70 -1.78 9.55
C MET A 194 8.11 -0.42 9.19
N LEU A 195 8.54 0.17 8.06
CA LEU A 195 7.99 1.42 7.55
C LEU A 195 6.54 1.27 7.09
N GLU A 196 6.16 0.15 6.46
CA GLU A 196 4.77 -0.12 6.09
C GLU A 196 3.87 -0.25 7.32
N ILE A 197 4.36 -0.88 8.41
CA ILE A 197 3.64 -0.92 9.70
C ILE A 197 3.43 0.51 10.23
N LEU A 198 4.49 1.32 10.28
CA LEU A 198 4.40 2.71 10.74
C LEU A 198 3.39 3.52 9.90
N ARG A 199 3.47 3.41 8.57
CA ARG A 199 2.54 4.09 7.65
C ARG A 199 1.10 3.66 7.90
N ARG A 200 0.86 2.36 8.14
CA ARG A 200 -0.49 1.86 8.43
C ARG A 200 -1.01 2.33 9.78
N LEU A 201 -0.16 2.38 10.81
CA LEU A 201 -0.52 2.97 12.10
C LEU A 201 -0.94 4.42 11.95
N GLN A 202 -0.12 5.24 11.28
CA GLN A 202 -0.46 6.63 10.95
C GLN A 202 -1.79 6.72 10.21
N TRP A 203 -1.96 5.92 9.15
CA TRP A 203 -3.19 5.91 8.36
C TRP A 203 -4.42 5.57 9.22
N ASN A 204 -4.32 4.60 10.13
CA ASN A 204 -5.42 4.23 11.02
C ASN A 204 -5.83 5.42 11.91
N PHE A 205 -4.88 6.12 12.53
CA PHE A 205 -5.17 7.29 13.36
C PHE A 205 -5.91 8.38 12.56
N PHE A 206 -5.33 8.85 11.45
CA PHE A 206 -5.91 9.96 10.69
C PHE A 206 -7.20 9.59 9.97
N ARG A 207 -7.35 8.34 9.51
CA ARG A 207 -8.59 7.85 8.88
C ARG A 207 -9.73 7.79 9.89
N LEU A 208 -9.49 7.25 11.08
CA LEU A 208 -10.51 7.19 12.13
C LEU A 208 -10.92 8.59 12.59
N GLU A 209 -9.94 9.50 12.74
CA GLU A 209 -10.23 10.88 13.09
C GLU A 209 -11.06 11.59 12.01
N ASN A 210 -10.73 11.40 10.73
CA ASN A 210 -11.51 11.95 9.61
C ASN A 210 -12.95 11.43 9.60
N GLU A 211 -13.14 10.13 9.83
CA GLU A 211 -14.47 9.52 9.88
C GLU A 211 -15.27 10.05 11.07
N HIS A 212 -14.64 10.20 12.23
CA HIS A 212 -15.28 10.76 13.43
C HIS A 212 -15.77 12.20 13.21
N LEU A 213 -14.92 13.05 12.60
CA LEU A 213 -15.29 14.42 12.28
C LEU A 213 -16.41 14.49 11.24
N ALA A 214 -16.38 13.62 10.22
CA ALA A 214 -17.44 13.55 9.22
C ALA A 214 -18.79 13.15 9.84
N TYR A 215 -18.79 12.19 10.77
CA TYR A 215 -20.01 11.78 11.47
C TYR A 215 -20.58 12.89 12.36
N ASN A 216 -19.72 13.56 13.14
CA ASN A 216 -20.16 14.68 13.99
C ASN A 216 -20.73 15.83 13.15
N TYR A 217 -20.12 16.13 12.00
CA TYR A 217 -20.63 17.18 11.11
C TYR A 217 -22.07 16.90 10.64
N ILE A 218 -22.39 15.64 10.31
CA ILE A 218 -23.73 15.21 9.86
C ILE A 218 -24.77 15.22 11.00
N LEU A 219 -24.35 14.96 12.24
CA LEU A 219 -25.28 14.93 13.37
C LEU A 219 -25.66 16.32 13.89
N TYR A 220 -24.76 17.29 13.78
CA TYR A 220 -24.89 18.60 14.41
C TYR A 220 -25.14 19.75 13.43
N ASN A 221 -25.18 19.49 12.11
CA ASN A 221 -25.54 20.46 11.06
C ASN A 221 -26.52 19.84 10.07
#